data_AF-A0A2E2FJN8-F1
#
_entry.id   AF-A0A2E2FJN8-F1
#
_cell.length_a   1.000
_cell.length_b   1.000
_cell.length_c   1.000
_cell.angle_alpha   90.00
_cell.angle_beta   90.00
_cell.angle_gamma   90.00
#
_symmetry.space_group_name_H-M   'P 1'
#
loop_
_entity.id
_entity.type
_entity.pdbx_description
1 polymer ?
#
loop_
_entity_poly.entity_id
_entity_poly.type
_entity_poly.pdbx_seq_one_letter_code
_entity_poly.pdbx_strand_id
1 'polypeptide(L)'
;MRWIDSILKTAKTNSLKPSKTRWFIGMIAVLLLVLNYRYYLQPELIVCSSIVGVYLMISLFIPKIIQPLLYGWLIFGGILGEISGTILLAIVYFATAWPMKVFIPKAKSKGWIKPETTDKDYQKPY
;
A
#
# COMPACT_ATOMS: atom_id res chain seq x y z
N MET A 1 6.43 13.72 10.03
CA MET A 1 7.10 13.22 8.79
C MET A 1 8.13 12.11 9.02
N ARG A 2 8.24 11.51 10.23
CA ARG A 2 9.26 10.47 10.53
C ARG A 2 9.16 9.21 9.66
N TRP A 3 7.96 8.88 9.16
CA TRP A 3 7.74 7.71 8.30
C TRP A 3 8.33 7.89 6.89
N ILE A 4 8.32 9.10 6.33
CA ILE A 4 8.93 9.41 5.03
C ILE A 4 10.44 9.25 5.10
N ASP A 5 11.06 9.76 6.17
CA ASP A 5 12.51 9.60 6.40
C ASP A 5 12.91 8.11 6.54
N SER A 6 12.04 7.31 7.16
CA SER A 6 12.22 5.86 7.26
C SER A 6 12.19 5.19 5.88
N ILE A 7 11.23 5.57 5.03
CA ILE A 7 11.13 5.06 3.65
C ILE A 7 12.38 5.46 2.85
N LEU A 8 12.82 6.72 2.94
CA LEU A 8 14.01 7.20 2.23
C LEU A 8 15.28 6.47 2.68
N LYS A 9 15.48 6.30 3.99
CA LYS A 9 16.62 5.54 4.54
C LYS A 9 16.57 4.08 4.12
N THR A 10 15.40 3.46 4.15
CA THR A 10 15.21 2.06 3.75
C THR A 10 15.42 1.87 2.25
N ALA A 11 14.92 2.79 1.42
CA ALA A 11 15.12 2.77 -0.02
C ALA A 11 16.60 2.93 -0.37
N LYS A 12 17.31 3.86 0.28
CA LYS A 12 18.75 4.10 0.05
C LYS A 12 19.60 2.89 0.47
N THR A 13 19.33 2.31 1.63
CA THR A 13 20.11 1.16 2.12
C THR A 13 19.85 -0.10 1.30
N ASN A 14 18.61 -0.31 0.83
CA ASN A 14 18.26 -1.47 0.02
C ASN A 14 18.65 -1.33 -1.45
N SER A 15 18.70 -0.11 -2.01
CA SER A 15 19.14 0.10 -3.40
C SER A 15 20.64 -0.15 -3.59
N LEU A 16 21.43 0.02 -2.53
CA LEU A 16 22.87 -0.27 -2.52
C LEU A 16 23.18 -1.78 -2.39
N LYS A 17 22.21 -2.61 -1.97
CA LYS A 17 22.42 -4.05 -1.81
C LYS A 17 22.39 -4.76 -3.17
N PRO A 18 23.50 -5.40 -3.59
CA PRO A 18 23.59 -6.00 -4.93
C PRO A 18 22.60 -7.16 -5.12
N SER A 19 22.21 -7.86 -4.05
CA SER A 19 21.20 -8.94 -4.12
C SER A 19 19.82 -8.41 -4.54
N LYS A 20 19.37 -7.30 -3.95
CA LYS A 20 18.07 -6.69 -4.28
C LYS A 20 18.08 -6.09 -5.68
N THR A 21 19.21 -5.52 -6.11
CA THR A 21 19.38 -5.04 -7.48
C THR A 21 19.28 -6.16 -8.50
N ARG A 22 19.89 -7.33 -8.26
CA ARG A 22 19.79 -8.48 -9.19
C ARG A 22 18.34 -8.98 -9.34
N TRP A 23 17.59 -9.08 -8.25
CA TRP A 23 16.18 -9.48 -8.30
C TRP A 23 15.34 -8.49 -9.10
N PHE A 24 15.59 -7.19 -8.92
CA PHE A 24 14.89 -6.15 -9.67
C PHE A 24 15.24 -6.17 -11.16
N ILE A 25 16.52 -6.37 -11.50
CA ILE A 25 16.96 -6.57 -12.89
C ILE A 25 16.27 -7.80 -13.49
N GLY A 26 16.22 -8.92 -12.76
CA GLY A 26 15.51 -10.12 -13.20
C GLY A 26 14.02 -9.89 -13.44
N MET A 27 13.36 -9.13 -12.56
CA MET A 27 11.94 -8.77 -12.72
C MET A 27 11.72 -7.92 -13.98
N ILE A 28 12.55 -6.90 -14.19
CA ILE A 28 12.52 -6.06 -15.41
C ILE A 28 12.80 -6.91 -16.65
N ALA A 29 13.76 -7.83 -16.57
CA ALA A 29 14.10 -8.73 -17.67
C ALA A 29 12.91 -9.60 -18.08
N VAL A 30 12.24 -10.22 -17.12
CA VAL A 30 11.04 -11.03 -17.38
C VAL A 30 9.93 -10.17 -17.98
N LEU A 31 9.67 -8.98 -17.42
CA LEU A 31 8.64 -8.06 -17.95
C LEU A 31 8.92 -7.68 -19.42
N LEU A 32 10.16 -7.33 -19.73
CA LEU A 32 10.58 -6.96 -21.08
C LEU A 32 10.58 -8.14 -22.04
N LEU A 33 10.86 -9.36 -21.56
CA LEU A 33 10.79 -10.58 -22.37
C LEU A 33 9.33 -10.91 -22.74
N VAL A 34 8.40 -10.78 -21.79
CA VAL A 34 6.96 -10.95 -22.06
C VAL A 34 6.45 -9.92 -23.06
N LEU A 35 6.88 -8.65 -22.93
CA LEU A 35 6.56 -7.61 -23.90
C LEU A 35 7.14 -7.94 -25.29
N ASN A 36 8.42 -8.32 -25.34
CA ASN A 36 9.08 -8.73 -26.59
C ASN A 36 8.37 -9.88 -27.29
N TYR A 37 7.95 -10.90 -26.53
CA TYR A 37 7.22 -12.04 -27.09
C TYR A 37 5.94 -11.60 -27.81
N ARG A 38 5.23 -10.61 -27.24
CA ARG A 38 4.00 -10.07 -27.82
C ARG A 38 4.27 -9.28 -29.11
N TYR A 39 5.39 -8.56 -29.17
CA TYR A 39 5.76 -7.72 -30.32
C TYR A 39 6.56 -8.43 -31.41
N TYR A 40 7.07 -9.64 -31.15
CA TYR A 40 7.78 -10.44 -32.14
C TYR A 40 6.93 -10.78 -33.37
N LEU A 41 5.60 -10.79 -33.23
CA LEU A 41 4.64 -11.05 -34.31
C LEU A 41 4.48 -9.88 -35.29
N GLN A 42 5.05 -8.70 -35.01
CA GLN A 42 4.91 -7.50 -35.85
C GLN A 42 6.27 -7.07 -36.41
N PRO A 43 6.49 -7.15 -37.74
CA PRO A 43 7.81 -6.91 -38.34
C PRO A 43 8.30 -5.46 -38.19
N GLU A 44 7.39 -4.49 -38.05
CA GLU A 44 7.74 -3.08 -37.86
C GLU A 44 8.39 -2.78 -36.49
N LEU A 45 8.23 -3.67 -35.51
CA LEU A 45 8.71 -3.48 -34.13
C LEU A 45 10.02 -4.23 -33.81
N ILE A 46 10.63 -4.88 -34.79
CA ILE A 46 11.88 -5.64 -34.64
C ILE A 46 13.06 -4.73 -34.23
N VAL A 47 13.05 -3.47 -34.63
CA VAL A 47 14.09 -2.50 -34.24
C VAL A 47 13.93 -2.12 -32.75
N CYS A 48 12.70 -2.01 -32.25
CA CYS A 48 12.46 -1.74 -30.83
C CYS A 48 12.82 -2.95 -29.96
N SER A 49 12.52 -4.17 -30.39
CA SER A 49 12.86 -5.40 -29.65
C SER A 49 14.37 -5.58 -29.46
N SER A 50 15.16 -5.30 -30.51
CA SER A 50 16.61 -5.39 -30.47
C SER A 50 17.26 -4.36 -29.53
N ILE A 51 16.77 -3.11 -29.50
CA ILE A 51 17.23 -2.09 -28.54
C ILE A 51 16.94 -2.52 -27.09
N VAL A 52 15.77 -3.09 -26.84
CA VAL A 52 15.39 -3.58 -25.50
C VAL A 52 16.30 -4.74 -25.07
N GLY A 53 16.65 -5.65 -25.98
CA GLY A 53 17.58 -6.75 -25.71
C GLY A 53 18.99 -6.26 -25.36
N VAL A 54 19.51 -5.26 -26.10
CA VAL A 54 20.81 -4.64 -25.83
C VAL A 54 20.80 -3.91 -24.49
N TYR A 55 19.73 -3.16 -24.19
CA TYR A 55 19.55 -2.51 -22.90
C TYR A 55 19.55 -3.52 -21.74
N LEU A 56 18.91 -4.67 -21.93
CA LEU A 56 18.91 -5.77 -20.95
C LEU A 56 20.29 -6.38 -20.71
N MET A 57 21.08 -6.57 -21.76
CA MET A 57 22.47 -7.03 -21.61
C MET A 57 23.31 -6.01 -20.84
N ILE A 58 23.27 -4.73 -21.24
CA ILE A 58 24.02 -3.66 -20.57
C ILE A 58 23.59 -3.53 -19.10
N SER A 59 22.29 -3.65 -18.85
CA SER A 59 21.68 -3.67 -17.52
C SER A 59 22.26 -4.75 -16.60
N LEU A 60 22.60 -5.91 -17.16
CA LEU A 60 23.12 -7.06 -16.42
C LEU A 60 24.62 -6.87 -16.07
N PHE A 61 25.38 -6.22 -16.95
CA PHE A 61 26.80 -5.93 -16.73
C PHE A 61 27.06 -4.66 -15.92
N ILE A 62 26.16 -3.67 -15.97
CA ILE A 62 26.33 -2.37 -15.28
C ILE A 62 25.12 -2.10 -14.37
N PRO A 63 25.04 -2.77 -13.20
CA PRO A 63 23.93 -2.60 -12.26
C PRO A 63 23.82 -1.17 -11.70
N LYS A 64 24.89 -0.36 -11.77
CA LYS A 64 24.91 1.04 -11.34
C LYS A 64 23.92 1.92 -12.09
N ILE A 65 23.61 1.62 -13.35
CA ILE A 65 22.65 2.40 -14.16
C ILE A 65 21.22 2.25 -13.63
N ILE A 66 20.92 1.11 -13.00
CA ILE A 66 19.57 0.75 -12.56
C ILE A 66 19.33 1.08 -11.09
N GLN A 67 20.40 1.32 -10.33
CA GLN A 67 20.29 1.77 -8.94
C GLN A 67 19.41 3.01 -8.72
N PRO A 68 19.50 4.10 -9.53
CA PRO A 68 18.59 5.24 -9.35
C PRO A 68 17.13 4.88 -9.65
N LEU A 69 16.88 4.02 -10.64
CA LEU A 69 15.55 3.55 -10.98
C LEU A 69 14.98 2.66 -9.85
N LEU A 70 15.77 1.73 -9.33
CA LEU A 70 15.42 0.89 -8.19
C LEU A 70 15.13 1.73 -6.95
N TYR A 71 15.91 2.78 -6.70
CA TYR A 71 15.68 3.68 -5.58
C TYR A 71 14.32 4.38 -5.68
N GLY A 72 14.01 4.96 -6.86
CA GLY A 72 12.69 5.55 -7.12
C GLY A 72 11.55 4.54 -6.97
N TRP A 73 11.74 3.33 -7.49
CA TRP A 73 10.78 2.24 -7.36
C TRP A 73 10.53 1.83 -5.90
N LEU A 74 11.59 1.74 -5.08
CA LEU A 74 11.48 1.43 -3.66
C LEU A 74 10.77 2.53 -2.86
N ILE A 75 10.97 3.80 -3.21
CA ILE A 75 10.22 4.92 -2.62
C ILE A 75 8.74 4.77 -2.96
N PHE A 76 8.43 4.58 -4.24
CA PHE A 76 7.06 4.43 -4.70
C PHE A 76 6.35 3.24 -4.01
N GLY A 77 7.02 2.09 -3.97
CA GLY A 77 6.53 0.90 -3.27
C GLY A 77 6.38 1.11 -1.77
N GLY A 78 7.26 1.90 -1.14
CA GLY A 78 7.14 2.26 0.28
C GLY A 78 5.91 3.12 0.57
N ILE A 79 5.63 4.12 -0.28
CA ILE A 79 4.44 4.96 -0.15
C ILE A 79 3.17 4.14 -0.39
N LEU A 80 3.16 3.30 -1.43
CA LEU A 80 2.05 2.39 -1.69
C LEU A 80 1.84 1.38 -0.55
N GLY A 81 2.93 0.93 0.07
CA GLY A 81 2.91 0.06 1.24
C GLY A 81 2.19 0.69 2.43
N GLU A 82 2.46 1.96 2.73
CA GLU A 82 1.76 2.69 3.79
C GLU A 82 0.26 2.89 3.49
N ILE A 83 -0.07 3.25 2.24
CA ILE A 83 -1.46 3.42 1.82
C ILE A 83 -2.21 2.09 1.92
N SER A 84 -1.65 1.02 1.36
CA SER A 84 -2.26 -0.31 1.40
C SER A 84 -2.34 -0.87 2.82
N GLY A 85 -1.34 -0.64 3.67
CA GLY A 85 -1.38 -1.00 5.09
C GLY A 85 -2.49 -0.29 5.83
N THR A 86 -2.70 1.01 5.56
CA THR A 86 -3.81 1.79 6.14
C THR A 86 -5.17 1.25 5.69
N ILE A 87 -5.32 0.95 4.39
CA ILE A 87 -6.54 0.36 3.83
C ILE A 87 -6.81 -1.01 4.47
N LEU A 88 -5.78 -1.85 4.57
CA LEU A 88 -5.90 -3.18 5.16
C LEU A 88 -6.30 -3.09 6.64
N LEU A 89 -5.70 -2.16 7.39
CA LEU A 89 -6.04 -1.90 8.79
C LEU A 89 -7.49 -1.42 8.92
N ALA A 90 -7.96 -0.56 8.01
CA ALA A 90 -9.34 -0.10 7.99
C ALA A 90 -10.32 -1.26 7.71
N ILE A 91 -9.97 -2.16 6.78
CA ILE A 91 -10.77 -3.35 6.49
C ILE A 91 -10.82 -4.27 7.71
N VAL A 92 -9.67 -4.56 8.34
CA VAL A 92 -9.62 -5.40 9.54
C VAL A 92 -10.40 -4.76 10.68
N TYR A 93 -10.26 -3.45 10.87
CA TYR A 93 -11.03 -2.70 11.87
C TYR A 93 -12.53 -2.81 11.61
N PHE A 94 -12.98 -2.59 10.37
CA PHE A 94 -14.40 -2.72 10.03
C PHE A 94 -14.89 -4.17 10.22
N ALA A 95 -14.12 -5.16 9.75
CA ALA A 95 -14.45 -6.57 9.85
C ALA A 95 -14.50 -7.09 11.30
N THR A 96 -13.79 -6.47 12.24
CA THR A 96 -13.77 -6.89 13.66
C THR A 96 -14.66 -6.04 14.55
N ALA A 97 -14.66 -4.71 14.38
CA ALA A 97 -15.43 -3.79 15.23
C ALA A 97 -16.92 -3.72 14.83
N TRP A 98 -17.25 -3.90 13.54
CA TRP A 98 -18.65 -3.92 13.09
C TRP A 98 -19.44 -5.11 13.64
N PRO A 99 -18.96 -6.37 13.57
CA PRO A 99 -19.69 -7.49 14.17
C PRO A 99 -19.77 -7.36 15.70
N MET A 100 -18.78 -6.78 16.39
CA MET A 100 -18.92 -6.50 17.83
C MET A 100 -20.16 -5.64 18.14
N LYS A 101 -20.52 -4.66 17.30
CA LYS A 101 -21.75 -3.87 17.51
C LYS A 101 -23.05 -4.66 17.29
N VAL A 102 -22.99 -5.76 16.53
CA VAL A 102 -24.14 -6.64 16.28
C VAL A 102 -24.28 -7.68 17.39
N PHE A 103 -23.16 -8.20 17.90
CA PHE A 103 -23.13 -9.26 18.92
C PHE A 103 -23.04 -8.76 20.37
N ILE A 104 -22.68 -7.49 20.61
CA ILE A 104 -22.89 -6.85 21.91
C ILE A 104 -24.37 -6.47 21.93
N PRO A 105 -25.25 -7.23 22.63
CA PRO A 105 -26.63 -6.80 22.80
C PRO A 105 -26.57 -5.39 23.38
N LYS A 106 -27.31 -4.44 22.78
CA LYS A 106 -27.58 -3.15 23.42
C LYS A 106 -28.04 -3.48 24.83
N ALA A 107 -27.16 -3.31 25.82
CA ALA A 107 -27.55 -3.42 27.20
C ALA A 107 -28.68 -2.40 27.34
N LYS A 108 -29.93 -2.87 27.44
CA LYS A 108 -31.06 -2.02 27.79
C LYS A 108 -30.60 -1.31 29.04
N SER A 109 -30.31 -0.01 28.96
CA SER A 109 -29.96 0.79 30.12
C SER A 109 -31.20 0.85 31.00
N LYS A 110 -31.37 -0.16 31.85
CA LYS A 110 -32.25 -0.11 33.01
C LYS A 110 -31.57 0.79 34.04
N GLY A 111 -32.09 2.00 34.21
CA GLY A 111 -31.71 2.99 35.23
C GLY A 111 -30.52 3.87 34.78
N TRP A 112 -30.56 5.20 34.84
CA TRP A 112 -30.97 6.05 35.98
C TRP A 112 -31.68 7.36 35.58
N ILE A 113 -32.40 7.41 34.46
CA ILE A 113 -33.22 8.59 34.15
C ILE A 113 -34.63 8.32 34.64
N LYS A 114 -34.93 8.77 35.87
CA LYS A 114 -36.33 8.91 36.32
C LYS A 114 -36.95 10.00 35.44
N PRO A 115 -38.04 9.74 34.70
CA PRO A 115 -38.81 10.83 34.13
C PRO A 115 -39.31 11.65 35.31
N GLU A 116 -38.92 12.93 35.36
CA GLU A 116 -39.55 13.90 36.24
C GLU A 116 -41.06 13.82 36.00
N THR A 117 -41.77 13.41 37.04
CA THR A 117 -43.23 13.50 37.09
C THR A 117 -43.61 14.96 37.02
N THR A 118 -43.95 15.42 35.82
CA THR A 118 -45.03 16.39 35.62
C THR A 118 -46.27 15.88 36.36
N ASP A 119 -47.03 16.79 36.98
CA ASP A 119 -48.19 16.57 37.86
C ASP A 119 -47.88 16.14 39.30
N LYS A 120 -47.59 17.12 40.16
CA LYS A 120 -48.36 17.35 41.41
C LYS A 120 -48.36 18.84 41.76
N ASP A 121 -49.48 19.48 41.43
CA ASP A 121 -50.33 20.12 42.43
C ASP A 121 -49.63 21.08 43.41
N TYR A 122 -49.44 22.33 42.96
CA TYR A 122 -49.16 23.45 43.85
C TYR A 122 -50.43 23.76 44.66
N GLN A 123 -50.59 23.08 45.80
CA GLN A 123 -51.51 23.56 46.83
C GLN A 123 -50.96 24.88 47.40
N LYS A 124 -51.70 25.96 47.15
CA LYS A 124 -51.48 27.28 47.73
C LYS A 124 -51.66 27.20 49.26
N PRO A 125 -50.74 27.73 50.07
CA PRO A 125 -51.04 27.97 51.47
C PRO A 125 -51.99 29.17 51.57
N TYR A 126 -52.99 29.03 52.44
CA TYR A 126 -53.92 30.08 52.86
C TYR A 126 -53.19 31.32 53.39
#